data_AF-A0A2V9ZHJ6-F1
#
_entry.id   AF-A0A2V9ZHJ6-F1
#
_cell.length_a   1.000
_cell.length_b   1.000
_cell.length_c   1.000
_cell.angle_alpha   90.00
_cell.angle_beta   90.00
_cell.angle_gamma   90.00
#
_symmetry.space_group_name_H-M   'P 1'
#
loop_
_entity.id
_entity.type
_entity.pdbx_description
1 polymer ?
#
loop_
_entity_poly.entity_id
_entity_poly.type
_entity_poly.pdbx_seq_one_letter_code
_entity_poly.pdbx_strand_id
1 'polypeptide(L)' 'MLGQETLVTGNFGNQEARGLAPHALAVDPSGNFLLVADSGSKDISVFSINQENGALTPVAGSPFMTSNGPVSVVVTGLVQ' A
#
# COMPACT_ATOMS: atom_id res chain seq x y z
N MET A 1 -47.79 -4.91 14.68
CA MET A 1 -46.67 -4.00 15.02
C MET A 1 -45.50 -4.43 14.15
N LEU A 2 -45.30 -3.77 13.02
CA LEU A 2 -44.22 -4.08 12.07
C LEU A 2 -42.89 -3.57 12.67
N GLY A 3 -42.03 -4.48 13.11
CA GLY A 3 -40.65 -4.18 13.47
C GLY A 3 -39.82 -4.15 12.19
N GLN A 4 -39.39 -2.97 11.79
CA GLN A 4 -38.68 -2.73 10.53
C GLN A 4 -37.26 -3.28 10.63
N GLU A 5 -36.90 -4.20 9.73
CA GLU A 5 -35.50 -4.58 9.51
C GLU A 5 -34.80 -3.40 8.87
N THR A 6 -34.09 -2.60 9.69
CA THR A 6 -33.26 -1.52 9.15
C THR A 6 -32.01 -2.17 8.57
N LEU A 7 -32.04 -2.47 7.27
CA LEU A 7 -30.83 -2.68 6.49
C LEU A 7 -30.03 -1.39 6.55
N VAL A 8 -28.99 -1.36 7.40
CA VAL A 8 -28.00 -0.29 7.35
C VAL A 8 -27.19 -0.52 6.07
N THR A 9 -27.69 -0.05 4.93
CA THR A 9 -26.84 0.24 3.78
C THR A 9 -26.10 1.53 4.09
N GLY A 10 -25.13 1.42 5.01
CA GLY A 10 -24.12 2.44 5.16
C GLY A 10 -23.44 2.57 3.81
N ASN A 11 -23.41 3.78 3.27
CA ASN A 11 -22.55 4.09 2.15
C ASN A 11 -21.12 3.95 2.71
N PHE A 12 -20.55 2.75 2.64
CA PHE A 12 -19.15 2.49 2.93
C PHE A 12 -18.34 3.07 1.76
N GLY A 13 -18.44 4.38 1.59
CA GLY A 13 -17.52 5.13 0.75
C GLY A 13 -16.14 4.91 1.36
N ASN A 14 -15.41 3.93 0.82
CA ASN A 14 -13.99 3.92 0.44
C ASN A 14 -12.97 4.77 1.24
N GLN A 15 -13.20 5.10 2.52
CA GLN A 15 -12.42 6.09 3.26
C GLN A 15 -11.36 5.49 4.20
N GLU A 16 -11.20 4.17 4.29
CA GLU A 16 -10.25 3.54 5.25
C GLU A 16 -9.27 2.53 4.62
N ALA A 17 -9.15 2.52 3.29
CA ALA A 17 -8.14 1.73 2.59
C ALA A 17 -7.53 2.57 1.47
N ARG A 18 -6.48 3.34 1.76
CA ARG A 18 -5.66 4.03 0.74
C ARG A 18 -4.73 3.04 0.04
N GLY A 19 -5.36 1.99 -0.47
CA GLY A 19 -4.84 0.91 -1.30
C GLY A 19 -5.86 0.70 -2.41
N LEU A 20 -6.08 1.71 -3.28
CA LEU A 20 -7.22 1.72 -4.20
C LEU A 20 -7.07 0.68 -5.32
N ALA A 21 -5.85 0.25 -5.63
CA ALA A 21 -5.55 -0.97 -6.37
C ALA A 21 -4.04 -1.31 -6.27
N PRO A 22 -3.54 -1.87 -5.15
CA PRO A 22 -2.16 -2.33 -5.06
C PRO A 22 -1.92 -3.41 -6.12
N HIS A 23 -1.03 -3.12 -7.07
CA HIS A 23 -0.75 -4.01 -8.21
C HIS A 23 0.53 -4.82 -8.03
N ALA A 24 1.52 -4.27 -7.32
CA ALA A 24 2.80 -4.93 -7.12
C ALA A 24 3.39 -4.62 -5.76
N LEU A 25 4.08 -5.62 -5.22
CA LEU A 25 4.90 -5.55 -4.03
C LEU A 25 6.31 -6.02 -4.37
N ALA A 26 7.32 -5.34 -3.86
CA ALA A 26 8.71 -5.79 -3.97
C ALA A 26 9.45 -5.51 -2.66
N VAL A 27 10.17 -6.51 -2.17
CA VAL A 27 11.11 -6.35 -1.06
C VAL A 27 12.50 -6.16 -1.65
N ASP A 28 13.27 -5.23 -1.10
CA ASP A 28 14.64 -5.06 -1.56
C ASP A 28 15.51 -6.29 -1.21
N PRO A 29 16.58 -6.60 -1.96
CA PRO A 29 17.37 -7.81 -1.72
C PRO A 29 18.06 -7.87 -0.35
N SER A 30 18.28 -6.73 0.32
CA SER A 30 18.80 -6.69 1.69
C SER A 30 17.72 -6.90 2.76
N GLY A 31 16.44 -6.96 2.36
CA GLY A 31 15.30 -7.23 3.24
C GLY A 31 14.87 -6.04 4.10
N ASN A 32 15.45 -4.85 3.90
CA ASN A 32 15.25 -3.67 4.72
C ASN A 32 14.03 -2.84 4.34
N PHE A 33 13.51 -2.98 3.13
CA PHE A 33 12.45 -2.14 2.57
C PHE A 33 11.41 -2.95 1.80
N LEU A 34 10.16 -2.56 1.96
CA LEU A 34 9.01 -3.01 1.16
C LEU A 34 8.49 -1.83 0.33
N LEU A 35 8.33 -2.02 -0.97
CA LEU A 35 7.72 -1.08 -1.88
C LEU A 35 6.35 -1.61 -2.32
N VAL A 36 5.36 -0.72 -2.36
CA VAL A 36 3.98 -1.02 -2.75
C VAL A 36 3.57 -0.06 -3.87
N ALA A 37 3.37 -0.58 -5.07
CA ALA A 37 2.80 0.20 -6.17
C ALA A 37 1.27 0.12 -6.12
N ASP A 38 0.63 1.27 -5.97
CA ASP A 38 -0.82 1.40 -6.01
C ASP A 38 -1.24 2.18 -7.25
N SER A 39 -1.77 1.46 -8.24
CA SER A 39 -2.22 2.05 -9.49
C SER A 39 -3.44 2.95 -9.32
N GLY A 40 -4.29 2.64 -8.34
CA GLY A 40 -5.49 3.41 -8.03
C GLY A 40 -5.16 4.73 -7.35
N SER A 41 -4.17 4.71 -6.44
CA SER A 41 -3.69 5.89 -5.72
C SER A 41 -2.65 6.69 -6.51
N LYS A 42 -2.10 6.13 -7.59
CA LYS A 42 -1.03 6.73 -8.41
C LYS A 42 0.18 7.11 -7.56
N ASP A 43 0.56 6.18 -6.69
CA ASP A 43 1.71 6.35 -5.82
C ASP A 43 2.44 5.05 -5.56
N ILE A 44 3.65 5.19 -5.03
CA ILE A 44 4.44 4.09 -4.49
C ILE A 44 4.66 4.37 -3.02
N SER A 45 4.14 3.51 -2.15
CA SER A 45 4.42 3.54 -0.72
C SER A 45 5.70 2.75 -0.43
N VAL A 46 6.58 3.28 0.41
CA VAL A 46 7.82 2.62 0.81
C VAL A 46 7.89 2.52 2.33
N PHE A 47 8.16 1.33 2.83
CA PHE A 47 8.24 1.02 4.25
C PHE A 47 9.60 0.42 4.58
N SER A 48 10.20 0.81 5.71
CA SER A 48 11.29 0.07 6.33
C SER A 48 10.74 -1.13 7.10
N ILE A 49 11.45 -2.26 7.04
CA ILE A 49 11.09 -3.52 7.70
C ILE A 49 11.96 -3.70 8.94
N ASN A 50 11.33 -3.78 10.12
CA ASN A 50 12.01 -4.22 11.32
C ASN A 50 12.37 -5.72 11.18
N GLN A 51 13.67 -6.06 11.23
CA GLN A 51 14.14 -7.43 10.99
C GLN A 51 13.83 -8.42 12.12
N GLU A 52 13.51 -7.93 13.32
CA GLU A 52 13.22 -8.79 14.47
C GLU A 52 11.77 -9.26 14.48
N ASN A 53 10.84 -8.43 13.99
CA ASN A 53 9.40 -8.68 14.11
C ASN A 53 8.58 -8.41 12.84
N GLY A 54 9.20 -7.95 11.75
CA GLY A 54 8.54 -7.65 10.48
C GLY A 54 7.67 -6.39 10.48
N ALA A 55 7.71 -5.57 11.53
CA ALA A 55 6.92 -4.34 11.59
C ALA A 55 7.33 -3.36 10.48
N LEU A 56 6.33 -2.81 9.78
CA LEU A 56 6.51 -1.89 8.68
C LEU A 56 6.36 -0.44 9.17
N THR A 57 7.35 0.39 8.90
CA THR A 57 7.29 1.83 9.20
C THR A 57 7.45 2.61 7.89
N PRO A 58 6.55 3.56 7.55
CA PRO A 58 6.71 4.38 6.36
C PRO A 58 8.06 5.13 6.39
N VAL A 59 8.78 5.14 5.28
CA VAL A 59 9.99 5.96 5.18
C VAL A 59 9.62 7.44 5.03
N ALA A 60 10.55 8.33 5.37
CA ALA A 60 10.34 9.76 5.18
C ALA A 60 10.04 10.09 3.71
N GLY A 61 8.96 10.84 3.47
CA GLY A 61 8.51 11.22 2.13
C GLY A 61 7.58 10.21 1.44
N SER A 62 7.31 9.05 2.05
CA SER A 62 6.32 8.10 1.55
C SER A 62 4.88 8.60 1.80
N PRO A 63 3.93 8.40 0.86
CA PRO A 63 4.13 7.78 -0.44
C PRO A 63 4.72 8.75 -1.48
N PHE A 64 5.39 8.20 -2.49
CA PHE A 64 5.93 8.94 -3.61
C PHE A 64 4.92 8.94 -4.76
N MET A 65 4.40 10.12 -5.10
CA MET A 65 3.43 10.25 -6.19
C MET A 65 4.07 9.95 -7.55
N THR A 66 3.32 9.25 -8.40
CA THR A 66 3.68 8.96 -9.79
C THR A 66 2.73 9.67 -10.74
N SER A 67 3.15 9.91 -11.98
CA SER A 67 2.31 10.57 -13.00
C SER A 67 1.20 9.67 -13.55
N ASN A 68 1.38 8.35 -13.49
CA ASN A 68 0.44 7.31 -13.90
C ASN A 68 0.26 6.27 -12.79
N GLY A 69 -0.75 5.39 -12.88
CA GLY A 69 -0.92 4.29 -11.94
C GLY A 69 0.19 3.23 -12.09
N PRO A 70 1.09 3.05 -11.11
CA PRO A 70 2.16 2.08 -11.22
C PRO A 70 1.60 0.66 -11.10
N VAL A 71 2.01 -0.22 -12.01
CA VAL A 71 1.54 -1.62 -12.08
C VAL A 71 2.63 -2.63 -11.75
N SER A 72 3.90 -2.21 -11.72
CA SER A 72 5.05 -3.09 -11.46
C SER A 72 6.13 -2.32 -10.72
N VAL A 73 6.82 -3.02 -9.82
CA VAL A 73 8.02 -2.53 -9.13
C VAL A 73 9.07 -3.60 -9.22
N VAL A 74 10.28 -3.23 -9.62
CA VAL A 74 11.46 -4.07 -9.59
C VAL A 74 12.51 -3.37 -8.75
N VAL A 75 13.01 -4.05 -7.73
CA VAL A 75 14.12 -3.56 -6.91
C VAL A 75 15.36 -4.35 -7.25
N THR A 76 16.37 -3.69 -7.79
CA THR A 76 17.66 -4.32 -8.09
C THR A 76 18.65 -3.99 -6.99
N GLY A 77 19.28 -4.99 -6.40
CA GLY A 77 20.42 -4.76 -5.53
C GLY A 77 21.62 -4.35 -6.37
N LEU A 78 22.32 -3.28 -5.99
CA LEU A 78 23.66 -3.06 -6.50
C LEU A 78 24.55 -4.14 -5.86
N VAL A 79 25.08 -5.04 -6.68
CA VAL A 79 26.21 -5.88 -6.27
C VAL A 79 27.40 -4.93 -6.11
N GLN A 80 27.86 -4.73 -4.88
CA GLN A 80 29.13 -4.03 -4.63
C GLN A 80 30.31 -4.88 -5.10
#